data_AF-A0A486XW30-F1
#
_entry.id   AF-A0A486XW30-F1
#
_cell.length_a   1.000
_cell.length_b   1.000
_cell.length_c   1.000
_cell.angle_alpha   90.00
_cell.angle_beta   90.00
_cell.angle_gamma   90.00
#
_symmetry.space_group_name_H-M   'P 1'
#
loop_
_entity.id
_entity.type
_entity.pdbx_description
1 polymer ?
#
loop_
_entity_poly.entity_id
_entity_poly.type
_entity_poly.pdbx_seq_one_letter_code
_entity_poly.pdbx_strand_id
1 'polypeptide(L)'
;MLMKFLFITCLLVASHSANASLITHSGYTRAEASDIVSGNGLEWLMWDQTANMSISQALEAHTAQGWRLASNLDMAVLFNAFQFGKTDWSGAENLGQVAYTPWQLSEVSPHNAFTSLFGSTFNSALCDGPYPSSWCDGYAANDPLILAQAFYGSDDDQDGFYKSALVYDDFSYALQNNNDKVDGYAVLRAASWSPDAQSLSYGVALVRSASAVAVSAPASLGLFIIALMLLAFLRRSTLGGNNSLLSHKAKVEL
;
A
#
# COMPACT_ATOMS: atom_id res chain seq x y z
N MET A 1 35.02 26.36 18.82
CA MET A 1 34.03 26.43 17.71
C MET A 1 33.82 25.08 17.03
N LEU A 2 34.85 24.24 16.86
CA LEU A 2 34.76 22.89 16.27
C LEU A 2 33.69 21.97 16.91
N MET A 3 33.57 22.00 18.24
CA MET A 3 32.61 21.18 19.00
C MET A 3 31.13 21.52 18.73
N LYS A 4 30.83 22.78 18.35
CA LYS A 4 29.46 23.21 18.00
C LYS A 4 29.05 22.74 16.60
N PHE A 5 30.00 22.73 15.66
CA PHE A 5 29.77 22.16 14.33
C PHE A 5 29.57 20.64 14.38
N LEU A 6 30.32 19.93 15.21
CA LEU A 6 30.18 18.48 15.38
C LEU A 6 28.78 18.07 15.87
N PHE A 7 28.20 18.84 16.81
CA PHE A 7 26.86 18.62 17.33
C PHE A 7 25.77 18.85 16.26
N ILE A 8 25.90 19.90 15.42
CA ILE A 8 24.96 20.19 14.34
C ILE A 8 25.03 19.09 13.26
N THR A 9 26.24 18.62 12.92
CA THR A 9 26.41 17.54 11.95
C THR A 9 25.86 16.21 12.49
N CYS A 10 26.05 15.87 13.77
CA CYS A 10 25.42 14.69 14.37
C CYS A 10 23.88 14.77 14.37
N LEU A 11 23.30 15.95 14.65
CA LEU A 11 21.85 16.13 14.67
C LEU A 11 21.21 15.96 13.27
N LEU A 12 21.89 16.44 12.23
CA LEU A 12 21.42 16.32 10.84
C LEU A 12 21.53 14.89 10.30
N VAL A 13 22.55 14.13 10.68
CA VAL A 13 22.70 12.72 10.26
C VAL A 13 21.67 11.82 10.95
N ALA A 14 21.23 12.15 12.17
CA ALA A 14 20.16 11.43 12.86
C ALA A 14 18.76 11.65 12.26
N SER A 15 18.57 12.63 11.37
CA SER A 15 17.27 12.97 10.77
C SER A 15 16.93 12.17 9.50
N HIS A 16 17.81 11.28 9.03
CA HIS A 16 17.68 10.66 7.71
C HIS A 16 17.41 9.16 7.79
N SER A 17 16.13 8.82 7.91
CA SER A 17 15.42 7.74 7.16
C SER A 17 14.25 7.22 8.00
N ALA A 18 13.07 7.83 7.84
CA ALA A 18 11.84 7.10 8.11
C ALA A 18 11.73 6.02 7.02
N ASN A 19 12.16 4.80 7.33
CA ASN A 19 11.88 3.66 6.47
C ASN A 19 10.39 3.42 6.59
N ALA A 20 9.62 3.87 5.59
CA ALA A 20 8.22 3.45 5.49
C ALA A 20 8.24 1.92 5.34
N SER A 21 7.64 1.23 6.31
CA SER A 21 7.46 -0.21 6.22
C SER A 21 6.63 -0.52 4.97
N LEU A 22 7.06 -1.54 4.23
CA LEU A 22 6.40 -2.00 3.01
C LEU A 22 5.52 -3.18 3.37
N ILE A 23 4.24 -3.10 3.00
CA ILE A 23 3.31 -4.21 3.03
C ILE A 23 3.36 -4.86 1.66
N THR A 24 3.62 -6.17 1.59
CA THR A 24 3.77 -6.89 0.33
C THR A 24 2.99 -8.20 0.37
N HIS A 25 2.07 -8.39 -0.57
CA HIS A 25 1.34 -9.63 -0.77
C HIS A 25 1.12 -9.88 -2.26
N SER A 26 1.24 -11.14 -2.70
CA SER A 26 0.87 -11.56 -4.06
C SER A 26 1.49 -10.75 -5.21
N GLY A 27 2.70 -10.21 -5.01
CA GLY A 27 3.38 -9.37 -6.01
C GLY A 27 2.92 -7.91 -6.05
N TYR A 28 2.04 -7.51 -5.12
CA TYR A 28 1.61 -6.14 -4.89
C TYR A 28 2.29 -5.58 -3.64
N THR A 29 2.60 -4.30 -3.63
CA THR A 29 3.29 -3.64 -2.52
C THR A 29 2.77 -2.24 -2.29
N ARG A 30 2.69 -1.82 -1.02
CA ARG A 30 2.33 -0.47 -0.60
C ARG A 30 3.25 -0.04 0.53
N ALA A 31 3.62 1.24 0.57
CA ALA A 31 4.19 1.82 1.77
C ALA A 31 3.07 2.10 2.80
N GLU A 32 3.30 1.86 4.09
CA GLU A 32 2.29 2.09 5.13
C GLU A 32 1.68 3.50 5.12
N ALA A 33 2.47 4.51 4.75
CA ALA A 33 2.05 5.92 4.70
C ALA A 33 1.50 6.36 3.33
N SER A 34 1.28 5.43 2.39
CA SER A 34 0.81 5.73 1.05
C SER A 34 -0.51 5.03 0.76
N ASP A 35 -1.39 5.72 0.04
CA ASP A 35 -2.66 5.15 -0.43
C ASP A 35 -2.56 4.49 -1.82
N ILE A 36 -1.33 4.23 -2.29
CA ILE A 36 -1.05 3.74 -3.65
C ILE A 36 -0.39 2.36 -3.59
N VAL A 37 -1.10 1.35 -4.08
CA VAL A 37 -0.60 -0.02 -4.22
C VAL A 37 0.04 -0.20 -5.59
N SER A 38 1.30 -0.65 -5.63
CA SER A 38 2.02 -0.95 -6.87
C SER A 38 2.04 -2.45 -7.13
N GLY A 39 1.73 -2.88 -8.35
CA GLY A 39 1.79 -4.29 -8.73
C GLY A 39 1.41 -4.52 -10.19
N ASN A 40 2.01 -5.53 -10.81
CA ASN A 40 1.75 -5.90 -12.20
C ASN A 40 1.88 -4.74 -13.20
N GLY A 41 2.85 -3.83 -13.00
CA GLY A 41 3.07 -2.67 -13.87
C GLY A 41 2.07 -1.52 -13.71
N LEU A 42 1.14 -1.63 -12.77
CA LEU A 42 0.15 -0.60 -12.45
C LEU A 42 0.35 -0.05 -11.03
N GLU A 43 -0.11 1.17 -10.85
CA GLU A 43 -0.43 1.74 -9.55
C GLU A 43 -1.95 1.73 -9.38
N TRP A 44 -2.41 1.34 -8.20
CA TRP A 44 -3.80 1.26 -7.79
C TRP A 44 -4.03 2.23 -6.64
N LEU A 45 -5.10 3.01 -6.73
CA LEU A 45 -5.57 3.77 -5.58
C LEU A 45 -6.29 2.80 -4.65
N MET A 46 -6.03 2.88 -3.34
CA MET A 46 -6.80 2.11 -2.36
C MET A 46 -8.30 2.40 -2.51
N TRP A 47 -9.12 1.36 -2.40
CA TRP A 47 -10.55 1.43 -2.70
C TRP A 47 -11.30 2.28 -1.69
N ASP A 48 -10.83 2.32 -0.44
CA ASP A 48 -11.40 3.17 0.61
C ASP A 48 -11.21 4.68 0.38
N GLN A 49 -10.23 5.09 -0.42
CA GLN A 49 -10.00 6.51 -0.75
C GLN A 49 -11.10 7.13 -1.61
N THR A 50 -11.87 6.28 -2.29
CA THR A 50 -13.00 6.69 -3.13
C THR A 50 -14.32 6.14 -2.58
N ALA A 51 -14.34 5.70 -1.33
CA ALA A 51 -15.56 5.24 -0.68
C ALA A 51 -16.66 6.32 -0.77
N ASN A 52 -17.90 5.89 -1.05
CA ASN A 52 -19.05 6.77 -1.23
C ASN A 52 -18.97 7.72 -2.45
N MET A 53 -18.08 7.47 -3.40
CA MET A 53 -18.08 8.16 -4.69
C MET A 53 -18.73 7.32 -5.78
N SER A 54 -19.37 7.98 -6.74
CA SER A 54 -19.73 7.33 -8.01
C SER A 54 -18.52 7.22 -8.93
N ILE A 55 -18.64 6.42 -10.00
CA ILE A 55 -17.60 6.33 -11.04
C ILE A 55 -17.31 7.72 -11.61
N SER A 56 -18.37 8.48 -11.94
CA SER A 56 -18.27 9.84 -12.47
C SER A 56 -17.50 10.77 -11.53
N GLN A 57 -17.82 10.75 -10.23
CA GLN A 57 -17.18 11.60 -9.22
C GLN A 57 -15.71 11.24 -9.00
N ALA A 58 -15.40 9.94 -8.89
CA ALA A 58 -14.04 9.48 -8.69
C ALA A 58 -13.15 9.83 -9.90
N LEU A 59 -13.67 9.67 -11.12
CA LEU A 59 -12.95 10.08 -12.33
C LEU A 59 -12.76 11.59 -12.40
N GLU A 60 -13.76 12.40 -12.06
CA GLU A 60 -13.61 13.86 -12.00
C GLU A 60 -12.49 14.28 -11.04
N ALA A 61 -12.41 13.65 -9.86
CA ALA A 61 -11.41 13.97 -8.85
C ALA A 61 -9.98 13.54 -9.22
N HIS A 62 -9.82 12.43 -9.94
CA HIS A 62 -8.53 11.76 -10.08
C HIS A 62 -7.96 11.72 -11.51
N THR A 63 -8.77 11.92 -12.55
CA THR A 63 -8.30 11.81 -13.95
C THR A 63 -7.18 12.79 -14.27
N ALA A 64 -7.19 14.00 -13.70
CA ALA A 64 -6.13 15.00 -13.88
C ALA A 64 -4.75 14.51 -13.40
N GLN A 65 -4.70 13.49 -12.54
CA GLN A 65 -3.47 12.88 -12.02
C GLN A 65 -3.11 11.57 -12.77
N GLY A 66 -3.78 11.31 -13.90
CA GLY A 66 -3.54 10.15 -14.76
C GLY A 66 -4.26 8.87 -14.34
N TRP A 67 -5.16 8.93 -13.35
CA TRP A 67 -5.99 7.79 -12.96
C TRP A 67 -7.07 7.52 -14.00
N ARG A 68 -7.37 6.24 -14.20
CA ARG A 68 -8.50 5.75 -15.00
C ARG A 68 -9.25 4.67 -14.22
N LEU A 69 -10.48 4.39 -14.63
CA LEU A 69 -11.21 3.23 -14.13
C LEU A 69 -10.44 1.94 -14.48
N ALA A 70 -10.35 1.02 -13.53
CA ALA A 70 -9.81 -0.31 -13.76
C ALA A 70 -10.69 -1.06 -14.75
N SER A 71 -10.10 -1.63 -15.79
CA SER A 71 -10.82 -2.40 -16.80
C SER A 71 -11.22 -3.78 -16.26
N ASN A 72 -12.09 -4.48 -17.00
CA ASN A 72 -12.46 -5.85 -16.68
C ASN A 72 -11.23 -6.78 -16.62
N LEU A 73 -10.24 -6.56 -17.50
CA LEU A 73 -9.00 -7.32 -17.52
C LEU A 73 -8.09 -6.99 -16.32
N ASP A 74 -7.94 -5.71 -15.96
CA ASP A 74 -7.10 -5.30 -14.83
C ASP A 74 -7.56 -6.01 -13.53
N MET A 75 -8.88 -6.06 -13.32
CA MET A 75 -9.49 -6.70 -12.16
C MET A 75 -9.38 -8.22 -12.17
N ALA A 76 -9.51 -8.86 -13.34
CA ALA A 76 -9.27 -10.30 -13.47
C ALA A 76 -7.83 -10.66 -13.14
N VAL A 77 -6.85 -9.88 -13.61
CA VAL A 77 -5.43 -10.09 -13.28
C VAL A 77 -5.16 -9.91 -11.80
N LEU A 78 -5.73 -8.86 -11.18
CA LEU A 78 -5.64 -8.63 -9.74
C LEU A 78 -6.20 -9.82 -8.94
N PHE A 79 -7.40 -10.30 -9.28
CA PHE A 79 -8.03 -11.42 -8.57
C PHE A 79 -7.26 -12.74 -8.77
N ASN A 80 -6.70 -12.97 -9.96
CA ASN A 80 -5.84 -14.13 -10.23
C ASN A 80 -4.50 -14.09 -9.48
N ALA A 81 -4.01 -12.90 -9.13
CA ALA A 81 -2.80 -12.77 -8.31
C ALA A 81 -3.07 -13.15 -6.85
N PHE A 82 -4.20 -12.77 -6.29
CA PHE A 82 -4.56 -13.08 -4.89
C PHE A 82 -5.11 -14.49 -4.70
N GLN A 83 -5.72 -15.09 -5.72
CA GLN A 83 -6.20 -16.49 -5.68
C GLN A 83 -7.14 -16.77 -4.51
N PHE A 84 -8.30 -16.10 -4.49
CA PHE A 84 -9.35 -16.26 -3.47
C PHE A 84 -10.08 -17.62 -3.52
N GLY A 85 -9.34 -18.74 -3.54
CA GLY A 85 -9.88 -20.09 -3.71
C GLY A 85 -10.02 -20.55 -5.17
N LYS A 86 -9.73 -19.68 -6.15
CA LYS A 86 -9.64 -20.03 -7.58
C LYS A 86 -8.62 -19.17 -8.33
N THR A 87 -8.19 -19.60 -9.52
CA THR A 87 -7.10 -18.97 -10.32
C THR A 87 -7.48 -18.68 -11.77
N ASP A 88 -8.75 -18.80 -12.11
CA ASP A 88 -9.32 -18.64 -13.45
C ASP A 88 -10.36 -17.52 -13.48
N TRP A 89 -10.09 -16.42 -12.79
CA TRP A 89 -10.91 -15.21 -12.88
C TRP A 89 -10.84 -14.62 -14.29
N SER A 90 -12.00 -14.40 -14.89
CA SER A 90 -12.15 -13.87 -16.24
C SER A 90 -12.50 -12.38 -16.24
N GLY A 91 -12.00 -11.66 -17.25
CA GLY A 91 -12.36 -10.27 -17.54
C GLY A 91 -13.59 -10.12 -18.45
N ALA A 92 -14.39 -11.17 -18.63
CA ALA A 92 -15.62 -11.07 -19.41
C ALA A 92 -16.66 -10.19 -18.68
N GLU A 93 -17.18 -9.17 -19.34
CA GLU A 93 -18.13 -8.18 -18.80
C GLU A 93 -19.38 -8.84 -18.20
N ASN A 94 -20.05 -9.64 -19.03
CA ASN A 94 -21.33 -10.28 -18.75
C ASN A 94 -21.24 -11.57 -17.91
N LEU A 95 -20.09 -11.81 -17.26
CA LEU A 95 -19.86 -12.99 -16.44
C LEU A 95 -19.69 -12.62 -14.96
N GLY A 96 -20.63 -13.11 -14.14
CA GLY A 96 -20.50 -13.17 -12.69
C GLY A 96 -19.66 -14.37 -12.25
N GLN A 97 -18.72 -14.15 -11.33
CA GLN A 97 -17.82 -15.19 -10.82
C GLN A 97 -17.69 -15.05 -9.31
N VAL A 98 -17.65 -16.18 -8.61
CA VAL A 98 -17.61 -16.23 -7.15
C VAL A 98 -16.62 -17.30 -6.70
N ALA A 99 -16.01 -17.09 -5.55
CA ALA A 99 -15.22 -18.08 -4.86
C ALA A 99 -15.36 -17.92 -3.35
N TYR A 100 -15.16 -19.03 -2.64
CA TYR A 100 -15.27 -19.13 -1.19
C TYR A 100 -14.00 -19.75 -0.64
N THR A 101 -13.58 -19.32 0.54
CA THR A 101 -12.54 -19.98 1.33
C THR A 101 -13.10 -20.35 2.70
N PRO A 102 -12.95 -21.60 3.17
CA PRO A 102 -13.49 -22.01 4.45
C PRO A 102 -13.04 -21.10 5.60
N TRP A 103 -13.92 -20.86 6.56
CA TRP A 103 -13.59 -20.13 7.79
C TRP A 103 -12.41 -20.78 8.53
N GLN A 104 -11.52 -19.95 9.06
CA GLN A 104 -10.34 -20.28 9.84
C GLN A 104 -10.22 -19.32 11.01
N LEU A 105 -9.70 -19.82 12.13
CA LEU A 105 -9.43 -18.96 13.29
C LEU A 105 -8.25 -17.99 13.06
N SER A 106 -7.45 -18.22 12.01
CA SER A 106 -6.28 -17.41 11.70
C SER A 106 -6.57 -16.40 10.60
N GLU A 107 -6.30 -15.13 10.87
CA GLU A 107 -6.40 -13.99 9.92
C GLU A 107 -5.25 -13.94 8.91
N VAL A 108 -4.92 -15.10 8.33
CA VAL A 108 -3.82 -15.25 7.36
C VAL A 108 -4.39 -15.83 6.08
N SER A 109 -5.34 -15.11 5.48
CA SER A 109 -5.95 -15.46 4.21
C SER A 109 -5.59 -14.47 3.10
N PRO A 110 -5.77 -14.84 1.82
CA PRO A 110 -5.70 -13.90 0.71
C PRO A 110 -6.66 -12.71 0.85
N HIS A 111 -7.80 -12.89 1.54
CA HIS A 111 -8.77 -11.83 1.78
C HIS A 111 -8.22 -10.78 2.75
N ASN A 112 -7.63 -11.19 3.88
CA ASN A 112 -6.98 -10.25 4.80
C ASN A 112 -5.78 -9.56 4.13
N ALA A 113 -4.99 -10.31 3.36
CA ALA A 113 -3.88 -9.75 2.58
C ALA A 113 -4.37 -8.68 1.59
N PHE A 114 -5.49 -8.92 0.93
CA PHE A 114 -6.10 -7.97 -0.01
C PHE A 114 -6.59 -6.71 0.70
N THR A 115 -7.39 -6.84 1.77
CA THR A 115 -7.92 -5.69 2.52
C THR A 115 -6.80 -4.89 3.18
N SER A 116 -5.72 -5.55 3.62
CA SER A 116 -4.54 -4.86 4.16
C SER A 116 -3.84 -3.96 3.14
N LEU A 117 -3.89 -4.30 1.84
CA LEU A 117 -3.26 -3.55 0.75
C LEU A 117 -4.20 -2.53 0.11
N PHE A 118 -5.43 -2.93 -0.19
CA PHE A 118 -6.38 -2.12 -0.96
C PHE A 118 -7.33 -1.31 -0.08
N GLY A 119 -7.26 -1.48 1.24
CA GLY A 119 -8.12 -0.77 2.18
C GLY A 119 -9.47 -1.45 2.35
N SER A 120 -10.14 -1.11 3.44
CA SER A 120 -11.46 -1.63 3.78
C SER A 120 -12.50 -0.54 3.54
N THR A 121 -13.49 -0.84 2.69
CA THR A 121 -14.61 0.08 2.48
C THR A 121 -15.69 -0.08 3.54
N PHE A 122 -15.72 -1.20 4.27
CA PHE A 122 -16.55 -1.37 5.47
C PHE A 122 -15.87 -2.29 6.48
N ASN A 123 -15.89 -1.88 7.74
CA ASN A 123 -15.34 -2.63 8.85
C ASN A 123 -16.32 -2.57 10.04
N SER A 124 -16.86 -3.71 10.42
CA SER A 124 -17.83 -3.83 11.52
C SER A 124 -17.24 -3.54 12.91
N ALA A 125 -15.92 -3.54 13.07
CA ALA A 125 -15.26 -3.11 14.31
C ALA A 125 -15.17 -1.58 14.47
N LEU A 126 -15.35 -0.82 13.37
CA LEU A 126 -15.16 0.65 13.34
C LEU A 126 -16.50 1.40 13.28
N CYS A 127 -17.54 0.88 13.93
CA CYS A 127 -18.91 1.39 13.83
C CYS A 127 -19.19 2.74 14.52
N ASP A 128 -18.17 3.57 14.66
CA ASP A 128 -18.27 4.99 15.02
C ASP A 128 -18.40 5.92 13.78
N GLY A 129 -18.68 5.34 12.61
CA GLY A 129 -18.73 6.01 11.31
C GLY A 129 -20.14 6.31 10.76
N PRO A 130 -20.27 6.59 9.45
CA PRO A 130 -21.54 6.93 8.81
C PRO A 130 -22.51 5.73 8.65
N TYR A 131 -22.16 4.56 9.18
CA TYR A 131 -22.94 3.33 9.02
C TYR A 131 -24.05 3.22 10.09
N PRO A 132 -25.24 2.70 9.74
CA PRO A 132 -26.28 2.41 10.73
C PRO A 132 -25.78 1.39 11.76
N SER A 133 -26.09 1.59 13.05
CA SER A 133 -25.67 0.65 14.11
C SER A 133 -26.16 -0.78 13.88
N SER A 134 -27.31 -0.95 13.20
CA SER A 134 -27.86 -2.26 12.85
C SER A 134 -26.99 -3.05 11.88
N TRP A 135 -26.03 -2.42 11.19
CA TRP A 135 -25.06 -3.10 10.31
C TRP A 135 -23.89 -3.69 11.08
N CYS A 136 -23.79 -3.37 12.36
CA CYS A 136 -22.68 -3.70 13.25
C CYS A 136 -23.09 -4.64 14.38
N ASP A 137 -24.40 -4.84 14.55
CA ASP A 137 -24.92 -5.74 15.55
C ASP A 137 -24.61 -7.18 15.19
N GLY A 138 -23.96 -7.87 16.13
CA GLY A 138 -23.78 -9.31 16.07
C GLY A 138 -22.46 -9.81 15.56
N TYR A 139 -21.48 -8.98 15.19
CA TYR A 139 -20.14 -9.47 14.82
C TYR A 139 -19.27 -9.74 16.06
N ALA A 140 -18.45 -10.79 16.01
CA ALA A 140 -17.51 -11.07 17.08
C ALA A 140 -16.40 -10.02 17.09
N ALA A 141 -16.12 -9.42 18.25
CA ALA A 141 -15.11 -8.36 18.37
C ALA A 141 -13.69 -8.81 17.98
N ASN A 142 -13.41 -10.11 18.07
CA ASN A 142 -12.13 -10.71 17.74
C ASN A 142 -12.06 -11.30 16.33
N ASP A 143 -13.17 -11.28 15.59
CA ASP A 143 -13.30 -11.84 14.23
C ASP A 143 -14.39 -11.04 13.46
N PRO A 144 -14.15 -9.71 13.25
CA PRO A 144 -15.14 -8.81 12.67
C PRO A 144 -15.21 -8.98 11.15
N LEU A 145 -16.37 -8.68 10.55
CA LEU A 145 -16.47 -8.53 9.09
C LEU A 145 -15.64 -7.32 8.62
N ILE A 146 -14.65 -7.59 7.77
CA ILE A 146 -13.85 -6.60 7.06
C ILE A 146 -14.01 -6.85 5.57
N LEU A 147 -14.44 -5.83 4.83
CA LEU A 147 -14.68 -5.97 3.40
C LEU A 147 -14.14 -4.80 2.58
N ALA A 148 -13.82 -5.11 1.34
CA ALA A 148 -13.43 -4.18 0.29
C ALA A 148 -14.36 -4.37 -0.91
N GLN A 149 -15.03 -3.30 -1.32
CA GLN A 149 -15.88 -3.29 -2.52
C GLN A 149 -15.52 -2.13 -3.42
N ALA A 150 -15.59 -2.36 -4.73
CA ALA A 150 -15.39 -1.30 -5.69
C ALA A 150 -16.22 -1.48 -6.95
N PHE A 151 -16.64 -0.36 -7.53
CA PHE A 151 -17.09 -0.29 -8.92
C PHE A 151 -15.88 -0.31 -9.86
N TYR A 152 -16.01 -1.01 -10.98
CA TYR A 152 -14.96 -1.12 -11.99
C TYR A 152 -15.55 -1.52 -13.36
N GLY A 153 -14.71 -1.51 -14.38
CA GLY A 153 -14.97 -2.18 -15.64
C GLY A 153 -14.92 -1.25 -16.83
N SER A 154 -15.07 -1.85 -18.01
CA SER A 154 -15.41 -1.17 -19.25
C SER A 154 -16.82 -1.61 -19.66
N ASP A 155 -17.56 -0.67 -20.25
CA ASP A 155 -18.86 -0.86 -20.88
C ASP A 155 -18.61 -1.32 -22.34
N ASP A 156 -18.29 -2.61 -22.51
CA ASP A 156 -17.83 -3.16 -23.79
C ASP A 156 -19.01 -3.33 -24.77
N ASP A 157 -20.22 -3.55 -24.26
CA ASP A 157 -21.46 -3.68 -25.03
C ASP A 157 -22.31 -2.39 -25.14
N GLN A 158 -21.87 -1.30 -24.51
CA GLN A 158 -22.47 0.06 -24.59
C GLN A 158 -23.88 0.14 -24.01
N ASP A 159 -24.17 -0.64 -22.97
CA ASP A 159 -25.44 -0.64 -22.26
C ASP A 159 -25.48 0.36 -21.07
N GLY A 160 -24.33 0.98 -20.76
CA GLY A 160 -24.18 1.97 -19.71
C GLY A 160 -24.01 1.38 -18.31
N PHE A 161 -23.79 0.06 -18.19
CA PHE A 161 -23.59 -0.61 -16.92
C PHE A 161 -22.13 -1.00 -16.67
N TYR A 162 -21.77 -0.98 -15.40
CA TYR A 162 -20.43 -1.29 -14.90
C TYR A 162 -20.51 -2.44 -13.89
N LYS A 163 -19.37 -3.10 -13.72
CA LYS A 163 -19.22 -4.24 -12.82
C LYS A 163 -18.94 -3.77 -11.40
N SER A 164 -19.05 -4.72 -10.47
CA SER A 164 -18.55 -4.52 -9.12
C SER A 164 -17.82 -5.73 -8.57
N ALA A 165 -16.87 -5.45 -7.69
CA ALA A 165 -16.09 -6.43 -6.97
C ALA A 165 -16.42 -6.35 -5.48
N LEU A 166 -16.40 -7.50 -4.81
CA LEU A 166 -16.47 -7.60 -3.36
C LEU A 166 -15.48 -8.67 -2.90
N VAL A 167 -14.70 -8.33 -1.88
CA VAL A 167 -13.80 -9.22 -1.15
C VAL A 167 -14.07 -9.02 0.34
N TYR A 168 -14.39 -10.08 1.07
CA TYR A 168 -14.42 -10.06 2.53
C TYR A 168 -13.70 -11.29 3.08
N ASP A 169 -12.99 -11.09 4.19
CA ASP A 169 -12.44 -12.22 4.96
C ASP A 169 -13.56 -12.99 5.63
N ASP A 170 -13.25 -14.22 5.99
CA ASP A 170 -14.12 -14.99 6.86
C ASP A 170 -14.33 -14.26 8.18
N PHE A 171 -15.48 -14.47 8.82
CA PHE A 171 -15.80 -13.79 10.06
C PHE A 171 -16.80 -14.58 10.92
N SER A 172 -16.94 -14.18 12.18
CA SER A 172 -17.86 -14.81 13.14
C SER A 172 -18.99 -13.86 13.55
N TYR A 173 -20.22 -14.40 13.62
CA TYR A 173 -21.35 -13.76 14.29
C TYR A 173 -21.45 -14.26 15.74
N ALA A 174 -21.64 -13.35 16.68
CA ALA A 174 -21.94 -13.56 18.09
C ALA A 174 -23.33 -12.99 18.45
N LEU A 175 -24.39 -13.47 17.81
CA LEU A 175 -25.77 -13.09 18.14
C LEU A 175 -26.38 -14.07 19.14
N GLN A 176 -26.86 -13.54 20.28
CA GLN A 176 -27.79 -14.20 21.22
C GLN A 176 -27.61 -15.72 21.38
N ASN A 177 -26.38 -16.17 21.66
CA ASN A 177 -25.98 -17.57 21.92
C ASN A 177 -25.67 -18.46 20.70
N ASN A 178 -25.58 -17.91 19.48
CA ASN A 178 -25.10 -18.65 18.32
C ASN A 178 -23.77 -18.06 17.82
N ASN A 179 -22.78 -18.93 17.65
CA ASN A 179 -21.48 -18.60 17.07
C ASN A 179 -21.46 -19.10 15.63
N ASP A 180 -22.16 -18.37 14.75
CA ASP A 180 -22.16 -18.70 13.33
C ASP A 180 -20.86 -18.23 12.70
N LYS A 181 -20.33 -19.06 11.79
CA LYS A 181 -19.07 -18.81 11.08
C LYS A 181 -19.39 -18.63 9.61
N VAL A 182 -18.83 -17.59 9.02
CA VAL A 182 -19.02 -17.26 7.61
C VAL A 182 -17.69 -17.44 6.90
N ASP A 183 -17.71 -18.21 5.82
CA ASP A 183 -16.56 -18.41 4.94
C ASP A 183 -16.14 -17.11 4.25
N GLY A 184 -14.85 -16.97 3.96
CA GLY A 184 -14.31 -15.85 3.19
C GLY A 184 -14.84 -15.88 1.77
N TYR A 185 -14.98 -14.71 1.15
CA TYR A 185 -15.74 -14.56 -0.08
C TYR A 185 -15.12 -13.52 -1.00
N ALA A 186 -14.98 -13.91 -2.27
CA ALA A 186 -14.63 -12.99 -3.34
C ALA A 186 -15.62 -13.15 -4.51
N VAL A 187 -15.99 -12.03 -5.11
CA VAL A 187 -16.88 -12.01 -6.27
C VAL A 187 -16.50 -10.90 -7.24
N LEU A 188 -16.57 -11.22 -8.53
CA LEU A 188 -16.65 -10.27 -9.64
C LEU A 188 -18.05 -10.37 -10.21
N ARG A 189 -18.94 -9.41 -9.90
CA ARG A 189 -20.33 -9.42 -10.37
C ARG A 189 -20.39 -8.97 -11.83
N ALA A 190 -21.40 -9.46 -12.57
CA ALA A 190 -21.71 -8.97 -13.91
C ALA A 190 -22.06 -7.47 -13.90
N ALA A 191 -22.00 -6.83 -15.06
CA ALA A 191 -22.37 -5.42 -15.21
C ALA A 191 -23.85 -5.20 -14.81
N SER A 192 -24.08 -4.29 -13.88
CA SER A 192 -25.43 -3.98 -13.39
C SER A 192 -25.56 -2.59 -12.73
N TRP A 193 -24.49 -1.79 -12.73
CA TRP A 193 -24.43 -0.53 -11.99
C TRP A 193 -24.28 0.64 -12.95
N SER A 194 -25.11 1.67 -12.80
CA SER A 194 -24.93 2.91 -13.54
C SER A 194 -23.66 3.64 -13.08
N PRO A 195 -23.04 4.49 -13.91
CA PRO A 195 -21.85 5.25 -13.52
C PRO A 195 -22.11 6.25 -12.37
N ASP A 196 -23.36 6.59 -12.11
CA ASP A 196 -23.78 7.48 -11.04
C ASP A 196 -24.19 6.75 -9.75
N ALA A 197 -24.11 5.41 -9.73
CA ALA A 197 -24.37 4.63 -8.53
C ALA A 197 -23.37 5.01 -7.41
N GLN A 198 -23.89 5.15 -6.19
CA GLN A 198 -23.11 5.49 -5.00
C GLN A 198 -23.52 4.56 -3.86
N SER A 199 -22.54 4.17 -3.05
CA SER A 199 -22.78 3.44 -1.82
C SER A 199 -21.66 3.72 -0.84
N LEU A 200 -22.01 3.91 0.43
CA LEU A 200 -21.03 4.12 1.51
C LEU A 200 -20.01 2.99 1.58
N SER A 201 -20.43 1.76 1.29
CA SER A 201 -19.59 0.58 1.37
C SER A 201 -18.82 0.26 0.09
N TYR A 202 -18.89 1.10 -0.94
CA TYR A 202 -18.20 0.92 -2.23
C TYR A 202 -17.25 2.09 -2.49
N GLY A 203 -16.05 1.74 -2.94
CA GLY A 203 -15.16 2.65 -3.65
C GLY A 203 -15.27 2.52 -5.17
N VAL A 204 -14.29 3.08 -5.86
CA VAL A 204 -14.08 2.95 -7.31
C VAL A 204 -12.65 2.47 -7.53
N ALA A 205 -12.50 1.37 -8.26
CA ALA A 205 -11.18 0.81 -8.55
C ALA A 205 -10.49 1.67 -9.61
N LEU A 206 -9.52 2.48 -9.19
CA LEU A 206 -8.75 3.35 -10.08
C LEU A 206 -7.32 2.84 -10.25
N VAL A 207 -6.84 2.88 -11.48
CA VAL A 207 -5.48 2.49 -11.85
C VAL A 207 -4.79 3.54 -12.70
N ARG A 208 -3.46 3.55 -12.68
CA ARG A 208 -2.64 4.25 -13.65
C ARG A 208 -1.38 3.44 -13.96
N SER A 209 -0.67 3.81 -15.02
CA SER A 209 0.63 3.21 -15.31
C SER A 209 1.59 3.51 -14.16
N ALA A 210 2.32 2.49 -13.69
CA ALA A 210 3.32 2.71 -12.67
C ALA A 210 4.36 3.72 -13.18
N SER A 211 4.64 4.75 -12.37
CA SER A 211 5.74 5.64 -12.69
C SER A 211 7.03 4.83 -12.58
N ALA A 212 7.88 4.86 -13.61
CA ALA A 212 9.22 4.31 -13.48
C ALA A 212 9.93 5.09 -12.36
N VAL A 213 9.93 4.55 -11.14
CA VAL A 213 10.64 5.14 -10.02
C VAL A 213 12.11 5.07 -10.39
N ALA A 214 12.69 6.21 -10.78
CA ALA A 214 14.12 6.33 -10.87
C ALA A 214 14.66 6.11 -9.45
N VAL A 215 15.17 4.90 -9.19
CA VAL A 215 15.82 4.58 -7.92
C VAL A 215 17.06 5.46 -7.84
N SER A 216 16.96 6.58 -7.12
CA SER A 216 18.11 7.40 -6.80
C SER A 216 19.08 6.51 -6.02
N ALA A 217 20.33 6.45 -6.49
CA ALA A 217 21.34 5.59 -5.89
C ALA A 217 21.37 5.80 -4.36
N PRO A 218 21.42 4.73 -3.56
CA PRO A 218 21.22 4.82 -2.12
C PRO A 218 22.27 5.78 -1.53
N ALA A 219 21.81 6.74 -0.71
CA ALA A 219 22.66 7.76 -0.07
C ALA A 219 23.89 7.18 0.66
N SER A 220 23.86 5.89 0.99
CA SER A 220 25.01 5.08 1.41
C SER A 220 26.27 5.25 0.55
N LEU A 221 26.14 5.42 -0.77
CA LEU A 221 27.27 5.60 -1.68
C LEU A 221 27.89 7.00 -1.50
N GLY A 222 27.05 8.01 -1.31
CA GLY A 222 27.49 9.36 -0.96
C GLY A 222 28.17 9.41 0.41
N LEU A 223 27.58 8.74 1.41
CA LEU A 223 28.16 8.63 2.75
C LEU A 223 29.49 7.86 2.76
N PHE A 224 29.60 6.81 1.95
CA PHE A 224 30.84 6.05 1.79
C PHE A 224 31.95 6.92 1.16
N ILE A 225 31.62 7.70 0.13
CA ILE A 225 32.58 8.63 -0.49
C ILE A 225 33.00 9.71 0.51
N ILE A 226 32.07 10.28 1.29
CA ILE A 226 32.37 11.26 2.33
C ILE A 226 33.27 10.64 3.41
N ALA A 227 32.97 9.42 3.86
CA ALA A 227 33.79 8.70 4.84
C ALA A 227 35.22 8.47 4.33
N LEU A 228 35.38 8.06 3.07
CA LEU A 228 36.69 7.89 2.42
C LEU A 228 37.45 9.22 2.33
N MET A 229 36.78 10.31 1.96
CA MET A 229 37.40 11.65 1.90
C MET A 229 37.88 12.11 3.28
N LEU A 230 37.08 11.90 4.33
CA LEU A 230 37.45 12.22 5.71
C LEU A 230 38.65 11.39 6.19
N LEU A 231 38.67 10.08 5.90
CA LEU A 231 39.82 9.22 6.20
C LEU A 231 41.09 9.69 5.48
N ALA A 232 40.99 10.07 4.20
CA ALA A 232 42.13 10.58 3.44
C ALA A 232 42.67 11.90 4.03
N PHE A 233 41.80 12.78 4.51
CA PHE A 233 42.18 14.04 5.16
C PHE A 233 42.88 13.80 6.52
N LEU A 234 42.36 12.88 7.34
CA LEU A 234 42.95 12.51 8.63
C LEU A 234 44.31 11.80 8.48
N ARG A 235 44.50 11.03 7.41
CA ARG A 235 45.80 10.40 7.11
C ARG A 235 46.87 11.43 6.72
N ARG A 236 46.50 12.53 6.05
CA ARG A 236 47.45 13.59 5.68
C ARG A 236 47.88 14.45 6.87
N SER A 237 47.01 14.70 7.85
CA SER A 237 47.36 15.51 9.02
C SER A 237 48.34 14.82 9.98
N THR A 238 48.31 13.49 10.06
CA THR A 238 49.21 12.69 10.90
C THR A 238 50.63 12.57 10.36
N LEU A 239 50.83 12.72 9.04
CA LEU A 239 52.15 12.65 8.40
C LEU A 239 52.90 13.99 8.35
N GLY A 240 52.24 15.12 8.62
CA GLY A 240 52.84 16.46 8.57
C GLY A 240 53.46 16.96 9.88
N GLY A 241 53.33 16.23 10.99
CA GLY A 241 53.64 16.72 12.34
C GLY A 241 55.05 16.51 12.88
N ASN A 242 55.93 15.76 12.20
CA ASN A 242 57.17 15.25 12.82
C ASN A 242 58.51 15.75 12.23
N ASN A 243 58.56 16.89 11.51
CA ASN A 243 59.81 17.35 10.88
C ASN A 243 60.35 18.73 11.33
N SER A 244 60.10 19.20 12.57
CA SER A 244 60.71 20.48 13.05
C SER A 244 61.54 20.40 14.33
N LEU A 245 61.93 19.22 14.80
CA LEU A 245 62.70 19.06 16.05
C LEU A 245 64.08 18.40 15.87
N LEU A 246 64.85 18.78 14.86
CA LEU A 246 66.28 18.45 14.77
C LEU A 246 67.07 19.59 14.12
N SER A 247 67.10 20.77 14.75
CA SER A 247 68.08 21.81 14.43
C SER A 247 68.35 22.69 15.65
N HIS A 248 69.01 22.12 16.66
CA HIS A 248 69.93 22.89 17.49
C HIS A 248 70.73 21.95 18.39
N LYS A 249 71.96 21.63 18.00
CA LYS A 249 73.08 21.50 18.94
C LYS A 249 74.42 21.55 18.21
N ALA A 250 75.37 22.20 18.89
CA ALA A 250 76.81 22.22 18.68
C ALA A 250 77.40 23.35 17.81
N LYS A 251 77.57 24.52 18.44
CA LYS A 251 78.84 25.27 18.32
C LYS A 251 79.15 25.89 19.70
N VAL A 252 80.11 25.30 20.41
CA VAL A 252 80.75 25.87 21.60
C VAL A 252 82.21 26.04 21.23
N GLU A 253 82.71 27.26 21.42
CA GLU A 253 84.10 27.68 21.21
C GLU A 253 84.96 27.33 22.43
N LEU A 254 86.15 26.76 22.17
CA LEU A 254 87.51 27.13 22.63
C LEU A 254 88.44 25.92 22.59
#